data_AF-A0A7C1KJC4-F1
#
_entry.id   AF-A0A7C1KJC4-F1
#
_cell.length_a   1.000
_cell.length_b   1.000
_cell.length_c   1.000
_cell.angle_alpha   90.00
_cell.angle_beta   90.00
_cell.angle_gamma   90.00
#
_symmetry.space_group_name_H-M   'P 1'
#
loop_
_entity.id
_entity.type
_entity.pdbx_description
1 polymer ?
#
loop_
_entity_poly.entity_id
_entity_poly.type
_entity_poly.pdbx_seq_one_letter_code
_entity_poly.pdbx_strand_id
1 'polypeptide(L)'
;MILVMSGTEEGREIVKELNHRGKELLTTVATEYGFEIYDKMGLGHLCLQGGLDVNGLSKLIRNKKIETLIDATHPYATQASLNAIKACKESGIEYIRFQRDETTVEDQPFIHIVKSIDDAVEWCSKSDRERILLATGFKSVEKFIKLKNKKEIYVRILPVPDHIVKCIKMGIKSSNILALQGPFSLEINKAMFKQYKIDIVITKDSGNVGGVPEKIQASKEMGIDVVIIKRQEIDYPIKYSSIEEVFSKLGL
;
A
#
# COMPACT_ATOMS: atom_id res chain seq x y z
N MET A 1 -6.02 8.96 -24.85
CA MET A 1 -4.86 8.79 -23.93
C MET A 1 -5.24 7.95 -22.71
N ILE A 2 -4.31 7.15 -22.17
CA ILE A 2 -4.50 6.32 -20.96
C ILE A 2 -3.85 6.98 -19.72
N LEU A 3 -4.56 7.06 -18.60
CA LEU A 3 -3.98 7.43 -17.30
C LEU A 3 -3.80 6.20 -16.42
N VAL A 4 -2.60 5.96 -15.91
CA VAL A 4 -2.33 4.89 -14.94
C VAL A 4 -2.03 5.49 -13.57
N MET A 5 -2.96 5.36 -12.62
CA MET A 5 -2.68 5.67 -11.21
C MET A 5 -1.87 4.53 -10.62
N SER A 6 -0.58 4.76 -10.38
CA SER A 6 0.38 3.73 -9.97
C SER A 6 0.73 3.85 -8.49
N GLY A 7 1.63 2.97 -8.03
CA GLY A 7 2.03 2.84 -6.63
C GLY A 7 2.27 1.40 -6.20
N THR A 8 2.10 0.44 -7.11
CA THR A 8 2.48 -0.97 -6.94
C THR A 8 3.49 -1.38 -8.00
N GLU A 9 3.97 -2.62 -7.92
CA GLU A 9 4.86 -3.19 -8.92
C GLU A 9 4.14 -3.42 -10.25
N GLU A 10 2.93 -3.91 -10.18
CA GLU A 10 2.07 -4.18 -11.33
C GLU A 10 1.67 -2.87 -12.05
N GLY A 11 1.44 -1.78 -11.30
CA GLY A 11 1.26 -0.46 -11.90
C GLY A 11 2.49 0.01 -12.69
N ARG A 12 3.71 -0.36 -12.27
CA ARG A 12 4.94 -0.08 -13.04
C ARG A 12 5.03 -0.96 -14.28
N GLU A 13 4.68 -2.24 -14.16
CA GLU A 13 4.65 -3.19 -15.27
C GLU A 13 3.65 -2.77 -16.36
N ILE A 14 2.43 -2.41 -15.97
CA ILE A 14 1.39 -1.88 -16.87
C ILE A 14 1.90 -0.67 -17.63
N VAL A 15 2.50 0.31 -16.94
CA VAL A 15 3.05 1.52 -17.57
C VAL A 15 4.19 1.18 -18.53
N LYS A 16 5.10 0.29 -18.13
CA LYS A 16 6.25 -0.12 -18.96
C LYS A 16 5.78 -0.77 -20.26
N GLU A 17 4.80 -1.67 -20.17
CA GLU A 17 4.30 -2.42 -21.32
C GLU A 17 3.43 -1.55 -22.25
N LEU A 18 2.60 -0.65 -21.71
CA LEU A 18 1.88 0.35 -22.51
C LEU A 18 2.85 1.28 -23.26
N ASN A 19 3.95 1.70 -22.62
CA ASN A 19 4.99 2.51 -23.26
C ASN A 19 5.71 1.72 -24.36
N HIS A 20 6.04 0.45 -24.12
CA HIS A 20 6.68 -0.42 -25.11
C HIS A 20 5.81 -0.59 -26.37
N ARG A 21 4.49 -0.65 -26.20
CA ARG A 21 3.50 -0.71 -27.28
C ARG A 21 3.19 0.63 -27.96
N GLY A 22 3.93 1.70 -27.60
CA GLY A 22 3.78 3.02 -28.20
C GLY A 22 2.44 3.71 -27.88
N LYS A 23 1.79 3.36 -26.77
CA LYS A 23 0.52 3.98 -26.38
C LYS A 23 0.74 5.35 -25.76
N GLU A 24 -0.17 6.27 -26.07
CA GLU A 24 -0.18 7.58 -25.43
C GLU A 24 -0.68 7.43 -23.98
N LEU A 25 0.23 7.62 -23.02
CA LEU A 25 -0.07 7.39 -21.61
C LEU A 25 0.52 8.46 -20.69
N LEU A 26 -0.06 8.56 -19.50
CA LEU A 26 0.42 9.33 -18.36
C LEU A 26 0.29 8.45 -17.12
N THR A 27 1.20 8.57 -16.16
CA THR A 27 1.10 7.89 -14.87
C THR A 27 1.17 8.88 -13.72
N THR A 28 0.55 8.53 -12.58
CA THR A 28 0.66 9.32 -11.35
C THR A 28 1.11 8.45 -10.18
N VAL A 29 1.88 9.04 -9.27
CA VAL A 29 2.31 8.40 -8.02
C VAL A 29 2.17 9.37 -6.86
N ALA A 30 1.72 8.86 -5.71
CA ALA A 30 1.45 9.72 -4.55
C ALA A 30 2.71 10.20 -3.80
N THR A 31 3.88 9.62 -4.09
CA THR A 31 5.10 9.81 -3.28
C THR A 31 6.30 10.10 -4.17
N GLU A 32 7.25 10.89 -3.65
CA GLU A 32 8.54 11.20 -4.29
C GLU A 32 9.31 9.93 -4.66
N TYR A 33 9.38 8.98 -3.73
CA TYR A 33 10.00 7.68 -4.00
C TYR A 33 9.38 6.96 -5.20
N GLY A 34 8.06 6.97 -5.32
CA GLY A 34 7.37 6.41 -6.47
C GLY A 34 7.79 7.08 -7.78
N PHE A 35 8.03 8.40 -7.75
CA PHE A 35 8.47 9.18 -8.91
C PHE A 35 9.93 8.85 -9.26
N GLU A 36 10.83 8.78 -8.27
CA GLU A 36 12.23 8.40 -8.47
C GLU A 36 12.39 7.02 -9.14
N ILE A 37 11.50 6.07 -8.84
CA ILE A 37 11.52 4.77 -9.52
C ILE A 37 11.26 4.94 -11.02
N TYR A 38 10.24 5.72 -11.40
CA TYR A 38 9.95 5.98 -12.81
C TYR A 38 11.07 6.75 -13.50
N ASP A 39 11.71 7.70 -12.80
CA ASP A 39 12.86 8.42 -13.32
C ASP A 39 14.04 7.47 -13.63
N LYS A 40 14.38 6.57 -12.69
CA LYS A 40 15.40 5.52 -12.90
C LYS A 40 15.06 4.55 -14.02
N MET A 41 13.77 4.33 -14.30
CA MET A 41 13.31 3.51 -15.41
C MET A 41 13.38 4.25 -16.77
N GLY A 42 13.75 5.53 -16.80
CA GLY A 42 13.70 6.38 -18.00
C GLY A 42 12.28 6.82 -18.38
N LEU A 43 11.30 6.62 -17.48
CA LEU A 43 9.88 6.91 -17.68
C LEU A 43 9.41 8.11 -16.84
N GLY A 44 10.33 8.85 -16.19
CA GLY A 44 10.00 10.00 -15.35
C GLY A 44 9.19 11.09 -16.07
N HIS A 45 9.44 11.27 -17.37
CA HIS A 45 8.70 12.21 -18.22
C HIS A 45 7.21 11.88 -18.39
N LEU A 46 6.81 10.63 -18.12
CA LEU A 46 5.42 10.17 -18.14
C LEU A 46 4.77 10.24 -16.75
N CYS A 47 5.54 10.53 -15.69
CA CYS A 47 5.09 10.41 -14.31
C CYS A 47 4.79 11.77 -13.70
N LEU A 48 3.61 11.92 -13.10
CA LEU A 48 3.28 13.06 -12.24
C LEU A 48 3.35 12.64 -10.77
N GLN A 49 4.08 13.42 -9.98
CA GLN A 49 4.12 13.26 -8.54
C GLN A 49 2.99 14.06 -7.87
N GLY A 50 2.28 13.42 -6.94
CA GLY A 50 1.28 14.05 -6.09
C GLY A 50 -0.03 13.27 -6.06
N GLY A 51 -0.62 13.17 -4.86
CA GLY A 51 -1.97 12.64 -4.72
C GLY A 51 -2.99 13.61 -5.33
N LEU A 52 -3.91 13.09 -6.14
CA LEU A 52 -4.98 13.87 -6.73
C LEU A 52 -6.32 13.54 -6.05
N ASP A 53 -7.07 14.58 -5.71
CA ASP A 53 -8.46 14.46 -5.32
C ASP A 53 -9.37 14.36 -6.56
N VAL A 54 -10.69 14.28 -6.36
CA VAL A 54 -11.67 14.21 -7.46
C VAL A 54 -11.50 15.37 -8.42
N ASN A 55 -11.37 16.60 -7.91
CA ASN A 55 -11.25 17.80 -8.74
C ASN A 55 -9.95 17.81 -9.55
N GLY A 56 -8.83 17.42 -8.92
CA GLY A 56 -7.54 17.28 -9.57
C GLY A 56 -7.57 16.23 -10.68
N LEU A 57 -8.18 15.07 -10.43
CA LEU A 57 -8.37 14.02 -11.43
C LEU A 57 -9.26 14.51 -12.58
N SER A 58 -10.43 15.09 -12.31
CA SER A 58 -11.34 15.60 -13.35
C SER A 58 -10.69 16.70 -14.20
N LYS A 59 -9.88 17.58 -13.58
CA LYS A 59 -9.09 18.58 -14.32
C LYS A 59 -8.03 17.93 -15.20
N LEU A 60 -7.31 16.94 -14.69
CA LEU A 60 -6.29 16.22 -15.44
C LEU A 60 -6.91 15.48 -16.63
N ILE A 61 -8.02 14.77 -16.41
CA ILE A 61 -8.78 14.05 -17.44
C ILE A 61 -9.15 14.98 -18.60
N ARG A 62 -9.76 16.14 -18.31
CA ARG A 62 -10.13 17.12 -19.34
C ARG A 62 -8.91 17.69 -20.08
N ASN A 63 -7.89 18.12 -19.33
CA ASN A 63 -6.73 18.80 -19.92
C ASN A 63 -5.89 17.88 -20.81
N LYS A 64 -5.81 16.59 -20.47
CA LYS A 64 -5.00 15.60 -21.17
C LYS A 64 -5.81 14.70 -22.11
N LYS A 65 -7.13 14.94 -22.22
CA LYS A 65 -8.06 14.13 -23.04
C LYS A 65 -7.90 12.63 -22.74
N ILE A 66 -7.91 12.31 -21.44
CA ILE A 66 -7.83 10.92 -20.99
C ILE A 66 -9.17 10.25 -21.29
N GLU A 67 -9.11 9.04 -21.84
CA GLU A 67 -10.29 8.25 -22.23
C GLU A 67 -10.47 7.03 -21.32
N THR A 68 -9.37 6.54 -20.75
CA THR A 68 -9.36 5.40 -19.83
C THR A 68 -8.42 5.68 -18.67
N LEU A 69 -8.89 5.41 -17.45
CA LEU A 69 -8.10 5.43 -16.22
C LEU A 69 -7.92 4.00 -15.71
N ILE A 70 -6.67 3.56 -15.60
CA ILE A 70 -6.27 2.32 -14.96
C ILE A 70 -5.84 2.63 -13.53
N ASP A 71 -6.61 2.17 -12.56
CA ASP A 71 -6.28 2.24 -11.15
C ASP A 71 -5.45 1.01 -10.76
N ALA A 72 -4.14 1.17 -10.76
CA ALA A 72 -3.16 0.22 -10.25
C ALA A 72 -2.55 0.70 -8.92
N THR A 73 -3.32 1.46 -8.13
CA THR A 73 -2.88 1.90 -6.81
C THR A 73 -2.89 0.75 -5.79
N HIS A 74 -2.15 0.90 -4.69
CA HIS A 74 -2.13 -0.10 -3.63
C HIS A 74 -3.54 -0.42 -3.11
N PRO A 75 -3.93 -1.68 -2.80
CA PRO A 75 -5.29 -2.04 -2.33
C PRO A 75 -5.80 -1.35 -1.06
N TYR A 76 -4.95 -0.59 -0.37
CA TYR A 76 -5.31 0.20 0.83
C TYR A 76 -5.33 1.70 0.54
N ALA A 77 -5.14 2.10 -0.71
CA ALA A 77 -5.32 3.46 -1.18
C ALA A 77 -6.81 3.73 -1.49
N THR A 78 -7.72 3.27 -0.62
CA THR A 78 -9.19 3.34 -0.81
C THR A 78 -9.65 4.70 -1.31
N GLN A 79 -9.15 5.79 -0.70
CA GLN A 79 -9.54 7.14 -1.08
C GLN A 79 -9.11 7.51 -2.50
N ALA A 80 -7.94 7.04 -2.96
CA ALA A 80 -7.48 7.28 -4.32
C ALA A 80 -8.40 6.58 -5.32
N SER A 81 -8.76 5.32 -5.06
CA SER A 81 -9.71 4.56 -5.86
C SER A 81 -11.10 5.19 -5.89
N LEU A 82 -11.65 5.58 -4.73
CA LEU A 82 -12.96 6.25 -4.65
C LEU A 82 -12.95 7.59 -5.41
N ASN A 83 -11.87 8.36 -5.31
CA ASN A 83 -11.71 9.60 -6.06
C ASN A 83 -11.68 9.33 -7.57
N ALA A 84 -10.96 8.30 -8.00
CA ALA A 84 -10.84 7.90 -9.39
C ALA A 84 -12.19 7.43 -9.98
N ILE A 85 -12.92 6.57 -9.26
CA ILE A 85 -14.26 6.12 -9.66
C ILE A 85 -15.18 7.32 -9.86
N LYS A 86 -15.20 8.25 -8.90
CA LYS A 86 -16.04 9.45 -8.97
C LYS A 86 -15.64 10.37 -10.13
N ALA A 87 -14.35 10.66 -10.28
CA ALA A 87 -13.85 11.52 -11.37
C ALA A 87 -14.10 10.92 -12.76
N CYS A 88 -13.96 9.60 -12.92
CA CYS A 88 -14.26 8.91 -14.17
C CYS A 88 -15.75 8.98 -14.50
N LYS A 89 -16.61 8.73 -13.50
CA LYS A 89 -18.06 8.84 -13.66
C LYS A 89 -18.48 10.26 -14.05
N GLU A 90 -17.95 11.28 -13.39
CA GLU A 90 -18.26 12.69 -13.69
C GLU A 90 -17.73 13.14 -15.07
N SER A 91 -16.61 12.56 -15.51
CA SER A 91 -15.99 12.89 -16.80
C SER A 91 -16.48 12.02 -17.96
N GLY A 92 -17.26 10.98 -17.68
CA GLY A 92 -17.76 10.03 -18.69
C GLY A 92 -16.67 9.16 -19.32
N ILE A 93 -15.58 8.87 -18.59
CA ILE A 93 -14.46 8.06 -19.09
C ILE A 93 -14.46 6.66 -18.46
N GLU A 94 -13.74 5.73 -19.08
CA GLU A 94 -13.67 4.36 -18.58
C GLU A 94 -12.74 4.26 -17.36
N TYR A 95 -13.17 3.50 -16.35
CA TYR A 95 -12.39 3.17 -15.15
C TYR A 95 -12.12 1.67 -15.12
N ILE A 96 -10.86 1.28 -14.96
CA ILE A 96 -10.43 -0.11 -14.84
C ILE A 96 -9.60 -0.24 -13.55
N ARG A 97 -10.02 -1.10 -12.63
CA ARG A 97 -9.23 -1.48 -11.46
C ARG A 97 -8.35 -2.68 -11.81
N PHE A 98 -7.03 -2.51 -11.69
CA PHE A 98 -6.14 -3.64 -11.55
C PHE A 98 -5.96 -3.95 -10.05
N GLN A 99 -6.34 -5.14 -9.62
CA GLN A 99 -6.12 -5.59 -8.26
C GLN A 99 -6.02 -7.10 -8.19
N ARG A 100 -4.83 -7.59 -7.81
CA ARG A 100 -4.59 -9.00 -7.49
C ARG A 100 -5.59 -9.57 -6.49
N ASP A 101 -5.76 -10.87 -6.55
CA ASP A 101 -6.53 -11.60 -5.55
C ASP A 101 -5.91 -11.48 -4.15
N GLU A 102 -6.77 -11.67 -3.15
CA GLU A 102 -6.37 -11.72 -1.75
C GLU A 102 -5.44 -12.92 -1.55
N THR A 103 -4.41 -12.76 -0.72
CA THR A 103 -3.62 -13.94 -0.33
C THR A 103 -4.49 -14.78 0.59
N THR A 104 -4.75 -16.04 0.22
CA THR A 104 -5.37 -16.99 1.13
C THR A 104 -4.42 -17.23 2.30
N VAL A 105 -4.77 -16.70 3.46
CA VAL A 105 -4.03 -16.95 4.70
C VAL A 105 -4.72 -18.12 5.40
N GLU A 106 -3.99 -19.21 5.59
CA GLU A 106 -4.49 -20.35 6.37
C GLU A 106 -4.82 -19.91 7.80
N ASP A 107 -5.91 -20.46 8.34
CA ASP A 107 -6.28 -20.24 9.73
C ASP A 107 -5.21 -20.90 10.62
N GLN A 108 -4.56 -20.08 11.43
CA GLN A 108 -3.46 -20.48 12.29
C GLN A 108 -3.58 -19.72 13.62
N PRO A 109 -3.30 -20.34 14.78
CA PRO A 109 -3.55 -19.71 16.09
C PRO A 109 -2.85 -18.36 16.33
N PHE A 110 -1.74 -18.10 15.64
CA PHE A 110 -0.96 -16.86 15.76
C PHE A 110 -1.39 -15.80 14.73
N ILE A 111 -2.35 -16.09 13.85
CA ILE A 111 -2.84 -15.19 12.82
C ILE A 111 -4.22 -14.67 13.22
N HIS A 112 -4.34 -13.35 13.32
CA HIS A 112 -5.55 -12.67 13.76
C HIS A 112 -6.03 -11.74 12.66
N ILE A 113 -7.16 -12.06 12.04
CA ILE A 113 -7.71 -11.28 10.94
C ILE A 113 -8.73 -10.28 11.47
N VAL A 114 -8.53 -8.99 11.17
CA VAL A 114 -9.40 -7.89 11.62
C VAL A 114 -9.87 -7.03 10.45
N LYS A 115 -11.00 -6.31 10.59
CA LYS A 115 -11.61 -5.58 9.48
C LYS A 115 -11.11 -4.15 9.34
N SER A 116 -10.52 -3.60 10.40
CA SER A 116 -10.09 -2.20 10.43
C SER A 116 -8.82 -1.96 11.24
N ILE A 117 -8.22 -0.77 11.09
CA ILE A 117 -7.13 -0.33 11.97
C ILE A 117 -7.61 -0.20 13.41
N ASP A 118 -8.85 0.24 13.63
CA ASP A 118 -9.39 0.40 14.98
C ASP A 118 -9.61 -0.96 15.66
N ASP A 119 -10.06 -1.98 14.91
CA ASP A 119 -10.15 -3.37 15.39
C ASP A 119 -8.76 -3.93 15.75
N ALA A 120 -7.73 -3.62 14.94
CA ALA A 120 -6.36 -4.03 15.22
C ALA A 120 -5.85 -3.41 16.53
N VAL A 121 -6.17 -2.14 16.77
CA VAL A 121 -5.83 -1.46 18.02
C VAL A 121 -6.59 -2.07 19.20
N GLU A 122 -7.89 -2.36 19.04
CA GLU A 122 -8.68 -3.01 20.08
C GLU A 122 -8.10 -4.38 20.43
N TRP A 123 -7.77 -5.20 19.43
CA TRP A 123 -7.12 -6.50 19.62
C TRP A 123 -5.81 -6.35 20.40
N CYS A 124 -4.93 -5.44 19.99
CA CYS A 124 -3.66 -5.17 20.68
C CYS A 124 -3.86 -4.70 22.11
N SER A 125 -4.93 -3.96 22.40
CA SER A 125 -5.23 -3.47 23.74
C SER A 125 -5.60 -4.57 24.73
N LYS A 126 -6.15 -5.69 24.23
CA LYS A 126 -6.58 -6.86 25.01
C LYS A 126 -5.50 -7.93 25.13
N SER A 127 -4.55 -7.97 24.20
CA SER A 127 -3.40 -8.88 24.26
C SER A 127 -2.50 -8.57 25.47
N ASP A 128 -1.88 -9.59 26.04
CA ASP A 128 -0.86 -9.49 27.09
C ASP A 128 0.53 -9.10 26.54
N ARG A 129 0.82 -9.40 25.27
CA ARG A 129 2.07 -9.07 24.58
C ARG A 129 2.35 -7.57 24.51
N GLU A 130 3.60 -7.15 24.64
CA GLU A 130 3.94 -5.73 24.88
C GLU A 130 4.49 -5.00 23.66
N ARG A 131 5.30 -5.65 22.81
CA ARG A 131 6.04 -5.00 21.72
C ARG A 131 5.37 -5.19 20.38
N ILE A 132 4.87 -4.08 19.82
CA ILE A 132 4.10 -4.05 18.58
C ILE A 132 4.95 -3.45 17.47
N LEU A 133 5.13 -4.18 16.36
CA LEU A 133 5.67 -3.63 15.12
C LEU A 133 4.54 -3.25 14.17
N LEU A 134 4.41 -1.96 13.87
CA LEU A 134 3.54 -1.45 12.82
C LEU A 134 4.24 -1.56 11.47
N ALA A 135 3.98 -2.65 10.75
CA ALA A 135 4.43 -2.88 9.37
C ALA A 135 3.40 -2.37 8.32
N THR A 136 2.58 -1.39 8.68
CA THR A 136 1.44 -0.88 7.89
C THR A 136 1.66 0.50 7.26
N GLY A 137 2.86 1.07 7.44
CA GLY A 137 3.26 2.40 6.98
C GLY A 137 2.85 3.52 7.94
N PHE A 138 3.16 4.77 7.57
CA PHE A 138 3.00 5.95 8.44
C PHE A 138 1.55 6.22 8.88
N LYS A 139 0.56 6.06 7.98
CA LYS A 139 -0.83 6.47 8.22
C LYS A 139 -1.51 5.79 9.41
N SER A 140 -1.09 4.57 9.79
CA SER A 140 -1.69 3.85 10.91
C SER A 140 -1.17 4.32 12.28
N VAL A 141 0.00 4.97 12.32
CA VAL A 141 0.70 5.34 13.56
C VAL A 141 -0.19 6.20 14.46
N GLU A 142 -0.92 7.15 13.86
CA GLU A 142 -1.84 8.05 14.56
C GLU A 142 -2.89 7.29 15.39
N LYS A 143 -3.41 6.18 14.86
CA LYS A 143 -4.41 5.36 15.55
C LYS A 143 -3.80 4.53 16.66
N PHE A 144 -2.60 4.00 16.46
CA PHE A 144 -1.93 3.15 17.46
C PHE A 144 -1.34 3.93 18.63
N ILE A 145 -1.10 5.24 18.49
CA ILE A 145 -0.52 6.05 19.56
C ILE A 145 -1.36 6.05 20.84
N LYS A 146 -2.66 5.73 20.76
CA LYS A 146 -3.53 5.53 21.92
C LYS A 146 -3.03 4.45 22.89
N LEU A 147 -2.20 3.51 22.42
CA LEU A 147 -1.63 2.42 23.21
C LEU A 147 -0.23 2.71 23.77
N LYS A 148 0.39 3.87 23.48
CA LYS A 148 1.81 4.14 23.81
C LYS A 148 2.17 4.04 25.30
N ASN A 149 1.19 4.21 26.19
CA ASN A 149 1.38 4.10 27.64
C ASN A 149 1.26 2.66 28.16
N LYS A 150 0.80 1.72 27.32
CA LYS A 150 0.55 0.32 27.66
C LYS A 150 1.40 -0.66 26.84
N LYS A 151 1.89 -0.24 25.68
CA LYS A 151 2.58 -1.07 24.69
C LYS A 151 3.78 -0.31 24.15
N GLU A 152 4.85 -1.04 23.83
CA GLU A 152 6.01 -0.47 23.15
C GLU A 152 5.79 -0.55 21.63
N ILE A 153 5.66 0.61 21.00
CA ILE A 153 5.30 0.71 19.58
C ILE A 153 6.57 0.95 18.76
N TYR A 154 6.85 0.03 17.85
CA TYR A 154 7.83 0.12 16.80
C TYR A 154 7.12 0.42 15.48
N VAL A 155 7.65 1.36 14.70
CA VAL A 155 7.03 1.78 13.44
C VAL A 155 7.99 1.53 12.29
N ARG A 156 7.54 0.79 11.27
CA ARG A 156 8.31 0.62 10.03
C ARG A 156 7.70 1.49 8.93
N ILE A 157 8.45 2.50 8.53
CA ILE A 157 8.01 3.53 7.57
C ILE A 157 9.06 3.73 6.49
N LEU A 158 8.65 4.26 5.34
CA LEU A 158 9.59 4.76 4.34
C LEU A 158 10.43 5.90 4.96
N PRO A 159 11.68 6.08 4.53
CA PRO A 159 12.60 7.10 5.04
C PRO A 159 12.25 8.51 4.55
N VAL A 160 11.02 8.96 4.83
CA VAL A 160 10.54 10.30 4.52
C VAL A 160 10.71 11.18 5.76
N PRO A 161 11.52 12.26 5.69
CA PRO A 161 11.83 13.10 6.86
C PRO A 161 10.59 13.58 7.62
N ASP A 162 9.57 14.05 6.90
CA ASP A 162 8.32 14.52 7.50
C ASP A 162 7.58 13.44 8.31
N HIS A 163 7.60 12.18 7.85
CA HIS A 163 6.98 11.08 8.57
C HIS A 163 7.73 10.77 9.87
N ILE A 164 9.07 10.77 9.82
CA ILE A 164 9.92 10.55 10.99
C ILE A 164 9.66 11.64 12.04
N VAL A 165 9.65 12.92 11.63
CA VAL A 165 9.36 14.05 12.52
C VAL A 165 7.97 13.93 13.14
N LYS A 166 6.95 13.57 12.36
CA LYS A 166 5.60 13.36 12.87
C LYS A 166 5.52 12.21 13.87
N CYS A 167 6.21 11.09 13.63
CA CYS A 167 6.30 9.97 14.58
C CYS A 167 6.88 10.41 15.93
N ILE A 168 7.98 11.18 15.91
CA ILE A 168 8.61 11.70 17.13
C ILE A 168 7.65 12.64 17.87
N LYS A 169 6.98 13.56 17.16
CA LYS A 169 5.98 14.48 17.74
C LYS A 169 4.80 13.74 18.38
N MET A 170 4.41 12.58 17.86
CA MET A 170 3.37 11.73 18.44
C MET A 170 3.82 11.01 19.73
N GLY A 171 5.13 10.99 20.01
CA GLY A 171 5.73 10.36 21.18
C GLY A 171 6.29 8.95 20.90
N ILE A 172 6.53 8.59 19.64
CA ILE A 172 7.30 7.39 19.31
C ILE A 172 8.78 7.70 19.57
N LYS A 173 9.45 6.84 20.36
CA LYS A 173 10.89 6.96 20.60
C LYS A 173 11.64 6.85 19.28
N SER A 174 12.65 7.70 19.05
CA SER A 174 13.45 7.66 17.83
C SER A 174 14.09 6.28 17.59
N SER A 175 14.48 5.57 18.65
CA SER A 175 15.00 4.20 18.61
C SER A 175 14.00 3.16 18.08
N ASN A 176 12.71 3.49 18.07
CA ASN A 176 11.62 2.60 17.67
C ASN A 176 11.11 2.94 16.26
N ILE A 177 11.77 3.84 15.54
CA ILE A 177 11.43 4.22 14.17
C ILE A 177 12.38 3.48 13.22
N LEU A 178 11.86 2.48 12.54
CA LEU A 178 12.56 1.72 11.51
C LEU A 178 12.26 2.36 10.15
N ALA A 179 13.07 3.35 9.78
CA ALA A 179 12.99 4.03 8.49
C ALA A 179 13.71 3.20 7.41
N LEU A 180 12.99 2.25 6.79
CA LEU A 180 13.55 1.28 5.86
C LEU A 180 12.62 1.07 4.67
N GLN A 181 13.20 0.64 3.56
CA GLN A 181 12.49 0.30 2.33
C GLN A 181 12.56 -1.20 2.05
N GLY A 182 11.39 -1.78 1.75
CA GLY A 182 11.27 -3.16 1.31
C GLY A 182 11.40 -3.33 -0.20
N PRO A 183 11.15 -4.54 -0.73
CA PRO A 183 10.63 -5.71 -0.02
C PRO A 183 11.60 -6.25 1.04
N PHE A 184 11.07 -6.92 2.08
CA PHE A 184 11.86 -7.45 3.18
C PHE A 184 11.86 -8.97 3.12
N SER A 185 13.04 -9.59 3.03
CA SER A 185 13.17 -11.05 3.05
C SER A 185 12.77 -11.64 4.41
N LEU A 186 12.59 -12.96 4.44
CA LEU A 186 12.36 -13.72 5.68
C LEU A 186 13.44 -13.41 6.72
N GLU A 187 14.71 -13.43 6.33
CA GLU A 187 15.87 -13.23 7.18
C GLU A 187 15.89 -11.83 7.78
N ILE A 188 15.61 -10.80 6.97
CA ILE A 188 15.55 -9.42 7.45
C ILE A 188 14.42 -9.24 8.45
N ASN A 189 13.23 -9.80 8.18
CA ASN A 189 12.13 -9.76 9.15
C ASN A 189 12.52 -10.46 10.46
N LYS A 190 13.10 -11.67 10.39
CA LYS A 190 13.56 -12.40 11.59
C LYS A 190 14.62 -11.62 12.38
N ALA A 191 15.59 -11.02 11.69
CA ALA A 191 16.62 -10.21 12.33
C ALA A 191 16.03 -9.01 13.08
N MET A 192 15.12 -8.27 12.45
CA MET A 192 14.43 -7.14 13.08
C MET A 192 13.58 -7.60 14.26
N PHE A 193 12.78 -8.65 14.09
CA PHE A 193 11.92 -9.18 15.15
C PHE A 193 12.74 -9.60 16.38
N LYS A 194 13.90 -10.23 16.15
CA LYS A 194 14.82 -10.65 17.21
C LYS A 194 15.48 -9.45 17.90
N GLN A 195 16.00 -8.51 17.12
CA GLN A 195 16.69 -7.32 17.61
C GLN A 195 15.79 -6.47 18.52
N TYR A 196 14.55 -6.26 18.10
CA TYR A 196 13.58 -5.42 18.82
C TYR A 196 12.64 -6.21 19.74
N LYS A 197 12.83 -7.54 19.84
CA LYS A 197 12.01 -8.46 20.64
C LYS A 197 10.51 -8.28 20.37
N ILE A 198 10.16 -8.18 19.09
CA ILE A 198 8.78 -7.94 18.66
C ILE A 198 7.90 -9.12 19.05
N ASP A 199 6.75 -8.83 19.64
CA ASP A 199 5.78 -9.83 20.08
C ASP A 199 4.56 -9.88 19.15
N ILE A 200 4.19 -8.75 18.56
CA ILE A 200 3.04 -8.59 17.65
C ILE A 200 3.49 -7.85 16.39
N VAL A 201 3.12 -8.35 15.21
CA VAL A 201 3.28 -7.66 13.93
C VAL A 201 1.92 -7.26 13.40
N ILE A 202 1.70 -5.96 13.18
CA ILE A 202 0.53 -5.45 12.48
C ILE A 202 0.88 -5.31 11.01
N THR A 203 0.12 -5.98 10.14
CA THR A 203 0.30 -5.87 8.70
C THR A 203 -1.03 -5.64 7.99
N LYS A 204 -0.93 -5.13 6.77
CA LYS A 204 -2.01 -5.12 5.79
C LYS A 204 -1.82 -6.33 4.89
N ASP A 205 -2.90 -6.93 4.42
CA ASP A 205 -2.84 -7.88 3.32
C ASP A 205 -2.51 -7.16 2.00
N SER A 206 -1.23 -6.88 1.79
CA SER A 206 -0.73 -6.31 0.56
C SER A 206 -0.59 -7.34 -0.56
N GLY A 207 -0.97 -8.62 -0.39
CA GLY A 207 -0.75 -9.72 -1.33
C GLY A 207 0.70 -10.25 -1.39
N ASN A 208 0.94 -11.29 -2.19
CA ASN A 208 2.18 -12.09 -2.21
C ASN A 208 3.47 -11.26 -2.45
N VAL A 209 3.46 -10.30 -3.37
CA VAL A 209 4.66 -9.49 -3.70
C VAL A 209 4.95 -8.43 -2.61
N GLY A 210 3.99 -8.12 -1.73
CA GLY A 210 4.16 -7.16 -0.63
C GLY A 210 4.93 -7.69 0.59
N GLY A 211 5.57 -8.85 0.45
CA GLY A 211 6.34 -9.48 1.52
C GLY A 211 5.48 -10.07 2.64
N VAL A 212 4.17 -10.32 2.40
CA VAL A 212 3.25 -10.89 3.40
C VAL A 212 3.64 -12.32 3.76
N PRO A 213 3.95 -13.22 2.79
CA PRO A 213 4.40 -14.57 3.09
C PRO A 213 5.65 -14.60 3.98
N GLU A 214 6.65 -13.78 3.68
CA GLU A 214 7.92 -13.69 4.42
C GLU A 214 7.69 -13.19 5.86
N LYS A 215 6.77 -12.25 6.05
CA LYS A 215 6.39 -11.76 7.39
C LYS A 215 5.66 -12.84 8.18
N ILE A 216 4.69 -13.51 7.58
CA ILE A 216 3.91 -14.58 8.24
C ILE A 216 4.84 -15.73 8.62
N GLN A 217 5.72 -16.15 7.71
CA GLN A 217 6.70 -17.19 7.94
C GLN A 217 7.69 -16.80 9.04
N ALA A 218 8.24 -15.57 9.01
CA ALA A 218 9.10 -15.06 10.07
C ALA A 218 8.42 -15.08 11.43
N SER A 219 7.15 -14.64 11.49
CA SER A 219 6.39 -14.60 12.73
C SER A 219 6.08 -16.00 13.27
N LYS A 220 5.74 -16.95 12.38
CA LYS A 220 5.53 -18.35 12.73
C LYS A 220 6.76 -18.96 13.39
N GLU A 221 7.92 -18.79 12.77
CA GLU A 221 9.20 -19.33 13.27
C GLU A 221 9.64 -18.70 14.60
N MET A 222 9.12 -17.51 14.93
CA MET A 222 9.49 -16.75 16.12
C MET A 222 8.41 -16.70 17.20
N GLY A 223 7.27 -17.36 17.00
CA GLY A 223 6.16 -17.36 17.95
C GLY A 223 5.49 -15.99 18.12
N ILE A 224 5.48 -15.17 17.07
CA ILE A 224 4.96 -13.80 17.05
C ILE A 224 3.54 -13.79 16.52
N ASP A 225 2.64 -13.07 17.18
CA ASP A 225 1.28 -12.88 16.68
C ASP A 225 1.27 -11.92 15.49
N VAL A 226 0.51 -12.26 14.45
CA VAL A 226 0.33 -11.43 13.26
C VAL A 226 -1.13 -10.97 13.20
N VAL A 227 -1.33 -9.66 13.30
CA VAL A 227 -2.65 -9.05 13.09
C VAL A 227 -2.71 -8.53 11.66
N ILE A 228 -3.56 -9.17 10.85
CA ILE A 228 -3.76 -8.82 9.44
C ILE A 228 -5.04 -7.99 9.33
N ILE A 229 -4.87 -6.74 8.93
CA ILE A 229 -5.99 -5.85 8.61
C ILE A 229 -6.46 -6.20 7.20
N LYS A 230 -7.73 -6.61 7.04
CA LYS A 230 -8.34 -6.87 5.74
C LYS A 230 -8.39 -5.62 4.88
N ARG A 231 -8.32 -5.81 3.56
CA ARG A 231 -8.60 -4.74 2.60
C ARG A 231 -10.08 -4.36 2.68
N GLN A 232 -10.37 -3.07 2.49
CA GLN A 232 -11.75 -2.63 2.37
C GLN A 232 -12.34 -3.12 1.06
N GLU A 233 -13.58 -3.61 1.11
CA GLU A 233 -14.36 -3.92 -0.09
C GLU A 233 -14.83 -2.60 -0.70
N ILE A 234 -14.48 -2.39 -1.96
CA ILE A 234 -14.96 -1.29 -2.79
C ILE A 234 -15.70 -1.91 -3.96
N ASP A 235 -16.86 -1.36 -4.28
CA ASP A 235 -17.60 -1.72 -5.48
C ASP A 235 -16.94 -1.04 -6.70
N TYR A 236 -16.02 -1.78 -7.34
CA TYR A 236 -15.28 -1.31 -8.51
C TYR A 236 -16.10 -1.55 -9.78
N PRO A 237 -16.28 -0.54 -10.66
CA PRO A 237 -17.03 -0.69 -11.91
C PRO A 237 -16.52 -1.82 -12.82
N ILE A 238 -15.20 -1.90 -12.99
CA ILE A 238 -14.50 -2.95 -13.74
C ILE A 238 -13.27 -3.31 -12.91
N LYS A 239 -13.06 -4.60 -12.66
CA LYS A 239 -11.93 -5.11 -11.89
C LYS A 239 -11.34 -6.34 -12.57
N TYR A 240 -10.02 -6.35 -12.73
CA TYR A 240 -9.24 -7.49 -13.20
C TYR A 240 -8.15 -7.84 -12.20
N SER A 241 -7.80 -9.13 -12.14
CA SER A 241 -6.72 -9.64 -11.27
C SER A 241 -5.43 -9.96 -12.04
N SER A 242 -5.49 -9.98 -13.38
CA SER A 242 -4.32 -10.17 -14.26
C SER A 242 -4.07 -8.95 -15.16
N ILE A 243 -2.81 -8.76 -15.56
CA ILE A 243 -2.41 -7.66 -16.47
C ILE A 243 -2.91 -7.96 -17.88
N GLU A 244 -2.94 -9.23 -18.25
CA GLU A 244 -3.43 -9.73 -19.53
C GLU A 244 -4.90 -9.37 -19.75
N GLU A 245 -5.75 -9.51 -18.73
CA GLU A 245 -7.15 -9.10 -18.82
C GLU A 245 -7.30 -7.58 -18.98
N VAL A 246 -6.47 -6.79 -18.29
CA VAL A 246 -6.45 -5.33 -18.45
C VAL A 246 -6.11 -4.96 -19.89
N PHE A 247 -5.13 -5.62 -20.50
CA PHE A 247 -4.74 -5.34 -21.89
C PHE A 247 -5.74 -5.85 -22.91
N SER A 248 -6.30 -7.04 -22.70
CA SER A 248 -7.41 -7.55 -23.52
C SER A 248 -8.59 -6.58 -23.53
N LYS A 249 -8.93 -6.00 -22.37
CA LYS A 249 -9.98 -4.97 -22.25
C LYS A 249 -9.65 -3.68 -23.04
N LEU A 250 -8.37 -3.33 -23.16
CA LEU A 250 -7.90 -2.19 -23.97
C LEU A 250 -7.75 -2.53 -25.46
N GLY A 251 -8.03 -3.79 -25.86
CA GLY A 251 -7.83 -4.28 -27.22
C GLY A 251 -6.35 -4.42 -27.60
N LEU A 252 -5.50 -4.80 -26.64
CA LEU A 252 -4.04 -4.92 -26.78
C LEU A 252 -3.56 -6.36 -26.62
#